data_AF-A0A8I0P743-F1
#
_entry.id   AF-A0A8I0P743-F1
#
_cell.length_a   1.000
_cell.length_b   1.000
_cell.length_c   1.000
_cell.angle_alpha   90.00
_cell.angle_beta   90.00
_cell.angle_gamma   90.00
#
_symmetry.space_group_name_H-M   'P 1'
#
loop_
_entity.id
_entity.type
_entity.pdbx_description
1 polymer ?
#
loop_
_entity_poly.entity_id
_entity_poly.type
_entity_poly.pdbx_seq_one_letter_code
_entity_poly.pdbx_strand_id
1 'polypeptide(L)' 'MTADFYEPGHTYAKSHGWKFRVDMITTHPADGERTALGWRFFRDEWEPYEYGEGDWSIHQATGGFTEITKTEADR' A
#
# COMPACT_ATOMS: atom_id res chain seq x y z
N MET A 1 7.67 14.49 3.45
CA MET A 1 6.80 14.65 2.27
C MET A 1 5.74 13.58 2.38
N THR A 2 4.46 13.93 2.40
CA THR A 2 3.37 12.95 2.34
C THR A 2 3.21 12.53 0.88
N ALA A 3 3.43 11.25 0.58
CA ALA A 3 3.22 10.71 -0.76
C ALA A 3 1.78 10.98 -1.21
N ASP A 4 1.60 11.27 -2.50
CA ASP A 4 0.30 11.51 -3.13
C ASP A 4 -0.42 10.19 -3.49
N PHE A 5 0.29 9.06 -3.47
CA PHE A 5 -0.22 7.70 -3.63
C PHE A 5 0.77 6.64 -3.06
N TYR A 6 0.51 5.35 -3.30
CA TYR A 6 1.41 4.24 -2.99
C TYR A 6 2.68 4.25 -3.87
N GLU A 7 3.79 3.75 -3.33
CA GLU A 7 5.09 3.68 -4.00
C GLU A 7 5.60 2.22 -4.12
N PRO A 8 6.04 1.75 -5.31
CA PRO A 8 6.60 0.41 -5.47
C PRO A 8 7.80 0.15 -4.56
N GLY A 9 7.83 -1.03 -3.94
CA GLY A 9 8.89 -1.43 -3.01
C GLY A 9 8.70 -0.94 -1.57
N HIS A 10 7.63 -0.19 -1.29
CA HIS A 10 7.28 0.24 0.07
C HIS A 10 6.26 -0.69 0.72
N THR A 11 6.38 -0.84 2.03
CA THR A 11 5.40 -1.51 2.88
C THR A 11 4.74 -0.50 3.81
N TYR A 12 3.44 -0.42 3.73
CA TYR A 12 2.59 0.42 4.56
C TYR A 12 1.98 -0.43 5.66
N ALA A 13 1.89 0.09 6.89
CA ALA A 13 1.33 -0.64 8.02
C ALA A 13 0.47 0.25 8.92
N LYS A 14 -0.52 -0.34 9.59
CA LYS A 14 -1.34 0.31 10.61
C LYS A 14 -1.33 -0.49 11.91
N SER A 15 -1.70 0.17 13.01
CA SER A 15 -1.73 -0.40 14.37
C SER A 15 -2.59 -1.65 14.55
N HIS A 16 -3.47 -1.97 13.61
CA HIS A 16 -4.40 -3.12 13.67
C HIS A 16 -3.90 -4.35 12.90
N GLY A 17 -2.59 -4.46 12.67
CA GLY A 17 -1.97 -5.60 11.98
C GLY A 17 -2.13 -5.58 10.46
N TRP A 18 -2.89 -4.64 9.89
CA TRP A 18 -2.93 -4.41 8.45
C TRP A 18 -1.55 -4.01 7.93
N LYS A 19 -1.10 -4.67 6.87
CA LYS A 19 0.08 -4.29 6.10
C LYS A 19 -0.23 -4.39 4.61
N PHE A 20 0.42 -3.56 3.81
CA PHE A 20 0.37 -3.66 2.36
C PHE A 20 1.75 -3.37 1.77
N ARG A 21 2.33 -4.36 1.08
CA ARG A 21 3.57 -4.23 0.32
C ARG A 21 3.21 -3.99 -1.13
N VAL A 22 3.69 -2.89 -1.69
CA VAL A 22 3.46 -2.54 -3.09
C VAL A 22 4.57 -3.15 -3.95
N ASP A 23 4.21 -3.92 -4.97
CA ASP A 23 5.18 -4.43 -5.94
C ASP A 23 5.22 -3.55 -7.19
N MET A 24 4.08 -3.02 -7.65
CA MET A 24 4.00 -2.14 -8.82
C MET A 24 2.79 -1.20 -8.77
N ILE A 25 2.87 -0.11 -9.52
CA ILE A 25 1.72 0.74 -9.85
C ILE A 25 1.42 0.56 -11.34
N THR A 26 0.15 0.31 -11.68
CA THR A 26 -0.35 0.40 -13.04
C THR A 26 -1.13 1.70 -13.23
N THR A 27 -1.26 2.11 -14.48
CA THR A 27 -2.05 3.27 -14.86
C THR A 27 -2.98 2.88 -16.00
N HIS A 28 -4.28 3.06 -15.81
CA HIS A 28 -5.25 2.75 -16.84
C HIS A 28 -5.08 3.73 -18.02
N PRO A 29 -4.97 3.23 -19.27
CA PRO A 29 -4.51 4.05 -20.39
C PRO A 29 -5.54 5.07 -20.90
N ALA A 30 -6.82 4.94 -20.54
CA ALA A 30 -7.87 5.82 -21.05
C ALA A 30 -8.16 7.03 -20.14
N ASP A 31 -8.06 6.85 -18.83
CA ASP A 31 -8.43 7.86 -17.82
C ASP A 31 -7.29 8.22 -16.86
N GLY A 32 -6.19 7.46 -16.88
CA GLY A 32 -5.04 7.71 -16.02
C GLY A 32 -5.20 7.21 -14.58
N GLU A 33 -6.23 6.42 -14.27
CA GLU A 33 -6.43 5.91 -12.91
C GLU A 33 -5.24 5.03 -12.48
N ARG A 34 -4.69 5.29 -11.28
CA ARG A 34 -3.58 4.52 -10.71
C ARG A 34 -4.10 3.38 -9.84
N THR A 35 -3.52 2.20 -10.03
CA THR A 35 -3.80 1.02 -9.18
C THR A 35 -2.48 0.48 -8.62
N ALA A 36 -2.41 0.37 -7.31
CA ALA A 36 -1.29 -0.27 -6.62
C ALA A 36 -1.54 -1.77 -6.53
N LEU A 37 -0.61 -2.57 -7.04
CA LEU A 37 -0.65 -4.03 -6.97
C LEU A 37 0.43 -4.53 -6.01
N GLY A 38 0.08 -5.53 -5.21
CA GLY A 38 1.04 -6.17 -4.32
C GLY A 38 0.38 -7.15 -3.38
N TRP A 39 0.80 -7.12 -2.12
CA TRP A 39 0.40 -8.09 -1.10
C TRP A 39 -0.19 -7.39 0.11
N ARG A 40 -1.34 -7.85 0.58
CA ARG A 40 -1.94 -7.42 1.83
C ARG A 40 -1.73 -8.49 2.90
N PHE A 41 -1.41 -8.07 4.11
CA PHE A 41 -1.47 -8.95 5.27
C PHE A 41 -2.87 -8.89 5.89
N PHE A 42 -3.60 -10.00 5.82
CA PHE A 42 -4.96 -10.14 6.31
C PHE A 42 -5.16 -11.52 6.91
N ARG A 43 -5.79 -11.60 8.09
CA ARG A 43 -6.01 -12.86 8.83
C ARG A 43 -4.72 -13.68 9.00
N ASP A 44 -3.64 -13.01 9.38
CA ASP A 44 -2.31 -13.59 9.61
C ASP A 44 -1.64 -14.21 8.38
N GLU A 45 -2.14 -13.91 7.17
CA GLU A 45 -1.60 -14.40 5.91
C GLU A 45 -1.35 -13.27 4.91
N TRP A 46 -0.41 -13.49 3.98
CA TRP A 46 -0.19 -12.61 2.84
C TRP A 46 -1.01 -13.09 1.64
N GLU A 47 -1.81 -12.19 1.07
CA GLU A 47 -2.62 -12.46 -0.12
C GLU A 47 -2.40 -11.37 -1.18
N PRO A 48 -2.48 -11.70 -2.49
CA PRO A 48 -2.48 -10.71 -3.54
C PRO A 48 -3.64 -9.74 -3.38
N TYR A 49 -3.38 -8.44 -3.51
CA TYR A 49 -4.41 -7.42 -3.39
C TYR A 49 -4.08 -6.19 -4.23
N GLU A 50 -5.12 -5.45 -4.61
CA GLU A 50 -5.02 -4.21 -5.35
C GLU A 50 -5.71 -3.07 -4.58
N TYR A 51 -5.13 -1.86 -4.67
CA TYR A 51 -5.73 -0.64 -4.15
C TYR A 51 -5.77 0.42 -5.24
N GLY A 52 -6.98 0.92 -5.52
CA GLY A 52 -7.17 2.05 -6.42
C GLY A 52 -6.98 3.40 -5.71
N GLU A 53 -7.04 4.49 -6.48
CA GLU A 53 -7.00 5.85 -5.92
C GLU A 53 -8.16 6.12 -4.95
N GLY A 54 -9.33 5.51 -5.18
CA GLY A 54 -10.49 5.64 -4.28
C GLY A 54 -10.28 4.97 -2.92
N ASP A 55 -9.46 3.93 -2.83
CA ASP A 55 -9.13 3.25 -1.58
C ASP A 55 -8.04 3.98 -0.79
N TRP A 56 -7.26 4.80 -1.49
CA TRP A 56 -6.27 5.71 -0.91
C TRP A 56 -6.96 6.90 -0.25
N SER A 57 -7.63 6.64 0.87
CA SER A 57 -8.12 7.73 1.70
C SER A 57 -6.93 8.34 2.44
N ILE A 58 -6.71 9.65 2.32
CA ILE A 58 -5.74 10.41 3.14
C ILE A 58 -5.99 10.19 4.64
N HIS A 59 -7.18 9.74 5.04
CA HIS A 59 -7.47 9.34 6.41
C HIS A 59 -6.77 8.04 6.85
N GLN A 60 -6.36 7.21 5.89
CA GLN A 60 -5.41 6.14 6.10
C GLN A 60 -4.00 6.67 6.43
N ALA A 61 -3.64 7.85 5.90
CA ALA A 61 -2.39 8.55 6.20
C ALA A 61 -2.44 9.39 7.50
N THR A 62 -3.60 9.88 7.95
CA THR A 62 -3.72 10.60 9.26
C THR A 62 -3.55 9.69 10.48
N GLY A 63 -3.51 8.37 10.30
CA GLY A 63 -3.09 7.42 11.34
C GLY A 63 -1.58 7.19 11.41
N GLY A 64 -0.80 7.84 10.52
CA GLY A 64 0.64 7.65 10.42
C GLY A 64 0.96 6.25 9.89
N PHE A 65 1.04 6.09 8.58
CA PHE A 65 1.82 4.96 8.07
C PHE A 65 3.25 5.16 8.55
N THR A 66 3.74 4.25 9.39
CA THR A 66 5.18 4.10 9.54
C THR A 66 5.63 3.40 8.28
N GLU A 67 6.37 4.11 7.43
CA GLU A 67 7.17 3.45 6.40
C GLU A 67 8.14 2.53 7.14
N ILE A 68 7.88 1.23 7.06
CA ILE A 68 8.79 0.24 7.62
C ILE A 68 9.70 -0.15 6.46
N THR A 69 10.90 0.43 6.44
CA THR A 69 11.85 0.23 5.35
C THR A 69 12.10 -1.28 5.15
N LYS A 70 12.31 -1.64 3.87
CA LYS A 70 12.55 -2.94 3.21
C LYS A 70 13.13 -4.13 3.99
N THR A 71 13.68 -3.96 5.19
CA THR A 71 14.39 -4.98 5.98
C THR A 71 13.54 -5.62 7.08
N GLU A 72 12.45 -4.99 7.53
CA GLU A 72 11.60 -5.51 8.63
C GLU A 72 10.34 -6.25 8.15
N ALA A 73 10.01 -6.17 6.86
CA ALA A 73 8.82 -6.80 6.28
C ALA A 73 9.04 -8.26 5.84
N ASP A 74 10.30 -8.69 5.66
CA ASP A 74 10.70 -10.03 5.20
C ASP A 74 11.11 -10.99 6.34
N ARG A 75 10.76 -10.67 7.60
CA ARG A 75 10.98 -11.54 8.77
C ARG A 75 9.68 -12.16 9.30
#